data_AF-W4S8J7-F1
#
_entry.id   AF-W4S8J7-F1
#
_cell.length_a   1.000
_cell.length_b   1.000
_cell.length_c   1.000
_cell.angle_alpha   90.00
_cell.angle_beta   90.00
_cell.angle_gamma   90.00
#
_symmetry.space_group_name_H-M   'P 1'
#
loop_
_entity.id
_entity.type
_entity.pdbx_description
1 polymer ?
#
loop_
_entity_poly.entity_id
_entity_poly.type
_entity_poly.pdbx_seq_one_letter_code
_entity_poly.pdbx_strand_id
1 'polypeptide(L)'
;MNREIRHRIVIAAAPEVVCAALSEPMQLARWWTREVSLVENRVRLDWSRQGWRVELSIDDGADYRLVRWRCHASNMLDTDAGRAR
;
A
#
# COMPACT_ATOMS: atom_id res chain seq x y z
N MET A 1 -6.30 0.90 -22.57
CA MET A 1 -7.53 1.45 -21.94
C MET A 1 -7.26 1.57 -20.45
N ASN A 2 -7.09 2.78 -19.92
CA ASN A 2 -6.73 2.98 -18.52
C ASN A 2 -8.04 3.01 -17.70
N ARG A 3 -8.31 1.95 -16.93
CA ARG A 3 -9.48 1.90 -16.05
C ARG A 3 -9.11 2.58 -14.73
N GLU A 4 -9.60 3.79 -14.55
CA GLU A 4 -9.47 4.47 -13.26
C GLU A 4 -10.48 3.88 -12.27
N ILE A 5 -10.00 3.42 -11.12
CA ILE A 5 -10.82 2.94 -10.01
C ILE A 5 -10.84 4.02 -8.93
N ARG A 6 -12.04 4.44 -8.50
CA ARG A 6 -12.22 5.44 -7.43
C ARG A 6 -13.02 4.84 -6.29
N HIS A 7 -12.53 5.01 -5.07
CA HIS A 7 -13.20 4.57 -3.84
C HIS A 7 -13.21 5.69 -2.80
N ARG A 8 -14.24 5.70 -1.95
CA ARG A 8 -14.37 6.63 -0.82
C ARG A 8 -14.77 5.86 0.43
N ILE A 9 -14.06 6.11 1.53
CA ILE A 9 -14.32 5.54 2.85
C ILE A 9 -14.21 6.65 3.90
N VAL A 10 -14.99 6.55 4.98
CA VAL A 10 -14.89 7.45 6.15
C VAL A 10 -14.08 6.73 7.22
N ILE A 11 -13.02 7.36 7.70
CA ILE A 11 -12.15 6.82 8.76
C ILE A 11 -12.27 7.74 9.97
N ALA A 12 -12.57 7.17 11.14
CA ALA A 12 -12.67 7.90 12.41
C ALA A 12 -11.28 8.15 13.03
N ALA A 13 -10.41 8.84 12.29
CA ALA A 13 -9.06 9.23 12.72
C ALA A 13 -8.70 10.60 12.14
N ALA A 14 -7.76 11.29 12.77
CA ALA A 14 -7.22 12.54 12.24
C ALA A 14 -6.49 12.30 10.89
N PRO A 15 -6.55 13.24 9.93
CA PRO A 15 -5.90 13.09 8.63
C PRO A 15 -4.41 12.74 8.71
N GLU A 16 -3.69 13.30 9.68
CA GLU A 16 -2.26 13.08 9.91
C GLU A 16 -1.97 11.62 10.31
N VAL A 17 -2.85 11.03 11.13
CA VAL A 17 -2.77 9.62 11.53
C VAL A 17 -3.00 8.71 10.33
N VAL A 18 -3.98 9.04 9.49
CA VAL A 18 -4.24 8.29 8.25
C VAL A 18 -3.07 8.44 7.27
N CYS A 19 -2.52 9.64 7.14
CA CYS A 19 -1.36 9.90 6.29
C CYS A 19 -0.17 9.04 6.70
N ALA A 20 0.22 9.08 7.98
CA ALA A 20 1.30 8.25 8.51
C ALA A 20 1.04 6.75 8.29
N ALA A 21 -0.21 6.30 8.47
CA ALA A 21 -0.59 4.92 8.22
C ALA A 21 -0.40 4.46 6.75
N LEU A 22 -0.44 5.41 5.81
CA LEU A 22 -0.30 5.18 4.37
C LEU A 22 1.11 5.48 3.84
N SER A 23 1.89 6.35 4.50
CA SER A 23 3.21 6.77 4.01
C SER A 23 4.38 6.10 4.74
N GLU A 24 4.19 5.62 5.97
CA GLU A 24 5.27 5.01 6.74
C GLU A 24 5.34 3.49 6.52
N PRO A 25 6.49 2.93 6.07
CA PRO A 25 6.63 1.49 5.84
C PRO A 25 6.27 0.63 7.06
N MET A 26 6.63 1.07 8.27
CA MET A 26 6.30 0.36 9.50
C MET A 26 4.79 0.33 9.80
N GLN A 27 4.04 1.35 9.38
CA GLN A 27 2.59 1.37 9.58
C GLN A 27 1.88 0.52 8.54
N LEU A 28 2.35 0.51 7.29
CA LEU A 28 1.87 -0.43 6.26
C LEU A 28 1.98 -1.89 6.76
N ALA A 29 3.06 -2.19 7.49
CA ALA A 29 3.28 -3.52 8.06
C ALA A 29 2.21 -3.95 9.09
N ARG A 30 1.48 -2.99 9.66
CA ARG A 30 0.49 -3.24 10.71
C ARG A 30 -0.89 -3.61 10.16
N TRP A 31 -1.25 -3.11 8.97
CA TRP A 31 -2.61 -3.28 8.44
C TRP A 31 -2.68 -3.97 7.08
N TRP A 32 -1.58 -4.06 6.33
CA TRP A 32 -1.60 -4.64 4.99
C TRP A 32 -0.94 -6.03 4.91
N THR A 33 0.32 -6.15 5.30
CA THR A 33 1.03 -7.45 5.46
C THR A 33 2.12 -7.31 6.51
N ARG A 34 2.44 -8.37 7.24
CA ARG A 34 3.56 -8.36 8.20
C ARG A 34 4.93 -8.49 7.52
N GLU A 35 4.96 -8.93 6.27
CA GLU A 35 6.19 -9.20 5.53
C GLU A 35 6.58 -7.96 4.71
N VAL A 36 7.00 -6.90 5.41
CA VAL A 36 7.42 -5.62 4.81
C VAL A 36 8.92 -5.48 4.89
N SER A 37 9.54 -5.08 3.78
CA SER A 37 10.96 -4.74 3.71
C SER A 37 11.18 -3.46 2.91
N LEU A 38 12.28 -2.76 3.20
CA LEU A 38 12.73 -1.60 2.44
C LEU A 38 13.93 -2.01 1.60
N VAL A 39 13.83 -1.92 0.28
CA VAL A 39 14.87 -2.32 -0.68
C VAL A 39 15.04 -1.19 -1.69
N GLU A 40 16.24 -0.63 -1.82
CA GLU A 40 16.54 0.40 -2.84
C GLU A 40 15.54 1.59 -2.86
N ASN A 41 15.15 2.07 -1.67
CA ASN A 41 14.14 3.11 -1.49
C ASN A 41 12.71 2.73 -1.97
N ARG A 42 12.43 1.43 -2.05
CA ARG A 42 11.11 0.88 -2.35
C ARG A 42 10.63 0.04 -1.17
N VAL A 43 9.34 0.14 -0.91
CA VAL A 43 8.65 -0.75 0.01
C VAL A 43 8.30 -2.01 -0.75
N ARG A 44 8.81 -3.14 -0.27
CA ARG A 44 8.46 -4.46 -0.75
C ARG A 44 7.53 -5.12 0.26
N LEU A 45 6.36 -5.52 -0.23
CA LEU A 45 5.32 -6.20 0.52
C LEU A 45 5.21 -7.63 -0.01
N ASP A 46 5.46 -8.62 0.83
CA ASP A 46 5.29 -10.03 0.48
C ASP A 46 4.06 -10.64 1.18
N TRP A 47 3.49 -11.66 0.56
CA TRP A 47 2.54 -12.59 1.15
C TRP A 47 3.03 -13.99 0.84
N SER A 48 4.04 -14.44 1.59
CA SER A 48 4.77 -15.69 1.36
C SER A 48 3.86 -16.91 1.20
N ARG A 49 2.76 -16.98 1.97
CA ARG A 49 1.77 -18.07 1.90
C ARG A 49 1.05 -18.15 0.57
N GLN A 50 0.86 -17.02 -0.11
CA GLN A 50 0.20 -16.94 -1.41
C GLN A 50 1.20 -16.80 -2.57
N GLY A 51 2.49 -16.64 -2.27
CA GLY A 51 3.51 -16.33 -3.27
C GLY A 51 3.36 -14.94 -3.90
N TRP A 52 2.60 -14.04 -3.27
CA TRP A 52 2.40 -12.69 -3.80
C TRP A 52 3.46 -11.71 -3.35
N ARG A 53 3.73 -10.72 -4.20
CA ARG A 53 4.65 -9.62 -3.98
C ARG A 53 4.16 -8.36 -4.65
N VAL A 54 4.33 -7.25 -3.95
CA VAL A 54 4.19 -5.90 -4.48
C VAL A 54 5.43 -5.09 -4.14
N GLU A 55 5.96 -4.37 -5.12
CA GLU A 55 7.02 -3.37 -4.93
C GLU A 55 6.46 -2.00 -5.27
N LEU A 56 6.53 -1.09 -4.31
CA LEU A 56 5.99 0.26 -4.43
C LEU A 56 6.98 1.31 -3.92
N SER A 57 7.00 2.48 -4.56
CA SER A 57 7.61 3.68 -3.99
C SER A 57 6.51 4.59 -3.45
N ILE A 58 6.80 5.25 -2.33
CA ILE A 58 5.93 6.25 -1.72
C ILE A 58 6.59 7.60 -2.01
N ASP A 59 5.84 8.54 -2.57
CA ASP A 59 6.41 9.86 -2.88
C ASP A 59 6.78 10.59 -1.55
N ASP A 60 8.01 11.09 -1.46
CA ASP A 60 8.57 11.77 -0.26
C ASP A 60 7.83 13.06 0.13
N GLY A 61 6.89 13.53 -0.71
CA GLY A 61 6.05 14.71 -0.50
C GLY A 61 4.65 14.41 0.03
N ALA A 62 4.46 13.28 0.72
CA ALA A 62 3.18 12.96 1.35
C ALA A 62 2.80 14.05 2.37
N ASP A 63 1.81 14.86 2.03
CA ASP A 63 1.10 15.75 2.95
C ASP A 63 -0.19 15.04 3.38
N TYR A 64 -0.78 15.42 4.52
CA TYR A 64 -2.02 14.81 5.04
C TYR A 64 -3.21 14.88 4.07
N ARG A 65 -3.07 15.66 2.99
CA ARG A 65 -4.03 15.80 1.90
C ARG A 65 -3.88 14.74 0.79
N LEU A 66 -2.67 14.21 0.58
CA LEU A 66 -2.38 13.30 -0.52
C LEU A 66 -1.16 12.43 -0.24
N VAL A 67 -1.41 11.11 -0.21
CA VAL A 67 -0.36 10.09 -0.28
C VAL A 67 -0.40 9.46 -1.67
N ARG A 68 0.75 9.39 -2.33
CA ARG A 68 0.90 8.76 -3.64
C ARG A 68 1.80 7.55 -3.55
N TRP A 69 1.30 6.43 -4.06
CA TRP A 69 2.10 5.23 -4.27
C TRP A 69 2.29 5.00 -5.76
N ARG A 70 3.49 4.60 -6.14
CA ARG A 70 3.78 4.09 -7.48
C ARG A 70 4.16 2.63 -7.37
N CYS A 71 3.29 1.76 -7.90
CA CYS A 71 3.59 0.34 -8.03
C CYS A 71 4.59 0.14 -9.17
N HIS A 72 5.72 -0.50 -8.89
CA HIS A 72 6.76 -0.84 -9.87
C HIS A 72 6.62 -2.30 -10.33
N ALA A 73 6.27 -3.20 -9.42
CA ALA A 73 6.04 -4.60 -9.73
C ALA A 73 4.90 -5.15 -8.85
N SER A 74 4.04 -5.97 -9.43
CA SER A 74 3.04 -6.73 -8.69
C SER A 74 2.72 -8.01 -9.45
N ASN A 75 2.68 -9.13 -8.75
CA ASN A 75 2.16 -10.40 -9.27
C ASN A 75 0.75 -10.71 -8.72
N MET A 76 0.07 -9.72 -8.14
CA MET A 76 -1.28 -9.88 -7.56
C MET A 76 -2.41 -9.68 -8.58
N LEU A 77 -2.08 -9.31 -9.83
CA LEU A 77 -3.07 -9.13 -10.90
C LEU A 77 -3.89 -10.41 -11.10
N ASP A 78 -5.21 -10.24 -11.27
CA ASP A 78 -6.18 -11.33 -11.49
C ASP A 78 -6.28 -12.38 -10.35
N THR A 79 -5.80 -12.04 -9.16
CA THR A 79 -5.94 -12.91 -7.97
C THR A 79 -7.08 -12.45 -7.06
N ASP A 80 -7.70 -13.38 -6.32
CA ASP A 80 -8.75 -13.11 -5.33
C ASP A 80 -8.23 -12.37 -4.07
N ALA A 81 -7.08 -11.71 -4.14
CA ALA A 81 -6.51 -10.93 -3.04
C ALA A 81 -7.45 -9.82 -2.52
N GLY A 82 -8.43 -9.41 -3.32
CA GLY A 82 -9.49 -8.47 -2.93
C GLY A 82 -10.72 -9.10 -2.26
N ARG A 83 -10.81 -10.43 -2.12
CA ARG A 83 -11.99 -11.14 -1.57
C ARG A 83 -11.86 -11.60 -0.12
N ALA A 84 -10.71 -11.45 0.53
CA ALA A 84 -10.57 -11.88 1.92
C ALA A 84 -11.28 -10.90 2.87
N ARG A 85 -12.50 -11.26 3.28
CA ARG A 85 -13.12 -10.84 4.54
C ARG A 85 -13.26 -12.05 5.44
#